data_AF-A0A0L0LF76-F1
#
_entry.id   AF-A0A0L0LF76-F1
#
_cell.length_a   1.000
_cell.length_b   1.000
_cell.length_c   1.000
_cell.angle_alpha   90.00
_cell.angle_beta   90.00
_cell.angle_gamma   90.00
#
_symmetry.space_group_name_H-M   'P 1'
#
loop_
_entity.id
_entity.type
_entity.pdbx_description
1 polymer ?
#
loop_
_entity_poly.entity_id
_entity_poly.type
_entity_poly.pdbx_seq_one_letter_code
_entity_poly.pdbx_strand_id
1 'polypeptide(L)'
;MKKIIAILVLILIAFGVWFFYNAAQSIPSENPDNQTNTTKPDASNASFEFEDGLIKLTKGKNEQEVAPGSAMVQETVLTDLKSYGDLNGDNKQDSAAVLVQSGGGSGVFFYIGAYVSGPVSYKGSNVVFFGDRIEPKSISVKNGVITLEYLDRKLTDSYDVEPTIKTTKKFSLSKGILVEAK
;
A
#
# COMPACT_ATOMS: atom_id res chain seq x y z
N MET A 1 56.98 17.67 35.90
CA MET A 1 55.90 18.27 35.09
C MET A 1 55.87 17.74 33.65
N LYS A 2 56.93 17.90 32.85
CA LYS A 2 56.99 17.40 31.45
C LYS A 2 56.72 15.88 31.29
N LYS A 3 57.21 15.05 32.23
CA LYS A 3 56.98 13.59 32.22
C LYS A 3 55.52 13.19 32.47
N ILE A 4 54.78 13.97 33.27
CA ILE A 4 53.36 13.70 33.57
C ILE A 4 52.49 14.08 32.38
N ILE A 5 52.80 15.19 31.70
CA ILE A 5 52.10 15.62 30.48
C ILE A 5 52.29 14.59 29.35
N ALA A 6 53.50 14.02 29.20
CA ALA A 6 53.76 12.98 28.20
C ALA A 6 52.93 11.71 28.43
N ILE A 7 52.73 11.31 29.69
CA ILE A 7 51.92 10.14 30.04
C ILE A 7 50.43 10.38 29.75
N LEU A 8 49.91 11.57 30.06
CA LEU A 8 48.51 11.90 29.78
C LEU A 8 48.19 11.97 28.27
N VAL A 9 49.13 12.47 27.46
CA VAL A 9 48.99 12.47 25.99
C VAL A 9 48.99 11.05 25.44
N LEU A 10 49.86 10.16 25.95
CA LEU A 10 49.86 8.75 25.56
C LEU A 10 48.55 8.04 25.92
N ILE A 11 47.97 8.33 27.09
CA ILE A 11 46.68 7.77 27.51
C ILE A 11 45.55 8.27 26.61
N LEU A 12 45.52 9.56 26.26
CA LEU A 12 44.52 10.12 25.35
C LEU A 12 44.62 9.53 23.94
N ILE A 13 45.83 9.30 23.43
CA ILE A 13 46.03 8.64 22.13
C ILE A 13 45.58 7.19 22.21
N ALA A 14 45.94 6.45 23.27
CA ALA A 14 45.50 5.07 23.45
C ALA A 14 43.96 4.97 23.57
N PHE A 15 43.33 5.91 24.28
CA PHE A 15 41.88 5.97 24.43
C PHE A 15 41.18 6.34 23.12
N GLY A 16 41.73 7.29 22.37
CA GLY A 16 41.25 7.64 21.03
C GLY A 16 41.35 6.46 20.07
N VAL A 17 42.49 5.78 20.03
CA VAL A 17 42.70 4.58 19.21
C VAL A 17 41.72 3.47 19.62
N TRP A 18 41.57 3.18 20.91
CA TRP A 18 40.60 2.20 21.39
C TRP A 18 39.15 2.57 21.05
N PHE A 19 38.77 3.84 21.19
CA PHE A 19 37.46 4.34 20.81
C PHE A 19 37.20 4.20 19.31
N PHE A 20 38.19 4.54 18.46
CA PHE A 20 38.10 4.36 17.01
C PHE A 20 38.08 2.88 16.60
N TYR A 21 38.81 1.98 17.27
CA TYR A 21 38.74 0.54 17.05
C TYR A 21 37.39 -0.07 17.44
N ASN A 22 36.72 0.47 18.47
CA ASN A 22 35.37 0.05 18.83
C ASN A 22 34.30 0.65 17.91
N ALA A 23 34.45 1.91 17.50
CA ALA A 23 33.54 2.56 16.55
C ALA A 23 33.64 1.99 15.13
N ALA A 24 34.81 1.53 14.70
CA ALA A 24 35.01 0.88 13.40
C ALA A 24 34.47 -0.56 13.32
N GLN A 25 34.12 -1.18 14.46
CA GLN A 25 33.58 -2.54 14.51
C GLN A 25 32.04 -2.61 14.50
N SER A 26 31.33 -1.48 14.44
CA SER A 26 29.88 -1.44 14.25
C SER A 26 29.49 -1.27 12.77
N ILE A 27 30.25 -1.84 11.84
CA ILE A 27 29.76 -2.07 10.47
C ILE A 27 29.04 -3.43 10.52
N PRO A 28 27.70 -3.47 10.42
CA PRO A 28 27.00 -4.73 10.26
C PRO A 28 27.55 -5.41 9.00
N SER A 29 28.13 -6.58 9.18
CA SER A 29 28.53 -7.44 8.08
C SER A 29 27.25 -7.92 7.38
N GLU A 30 26.85 -7.22 6.32
CA GLU A 30 25.83 -7.68 5.39
C GLU A 30 26.44 -8.86 4.62
N ASN A 31 26.22 -10.04 5.17
CA ASN A 31 26.45 -11.31 4.49
C ASN A 31 25.63 -11.28 3.20
N PRO A 32 26.21 -11.50 1.99
CA PRO A 32 25.43 -11.55 0.76
C PRO A 32 24.75 -12.92 0.68
N ASP A 33 23.84 -13.16 1.62
CA ASP A 33 22.92 -14.27 1.52
C ASP A 33 21.82 -13.83 0.56
N ASN A 34 21.73 -14.60 -0.52
CA ASN A 34 20.88 -14.40 -1.66
C ASN A 34 19.40 -14.55 -1.24
N GLN A 35 18.83 -13.50 -0.65
CA GLN A 35 17.40 -13.31 -0.56
C GLN A 35 17.07 -12.07 -1.38
N THR A 36 16.37 -12.28 -2.49
CA THR A 36 15.62 -11.20 -3.14
C THR A 36 14.60 -10.67 -2.13
N ASN A 37 15.02 -9.71 -1.31
CA ASN A 37 14.15 -8.89 -0.50
C ASN A 37 13.33 -8.03 -1.45
N THR A 38 12.31 -8.59 -2.11
CA THR A 38 11.28 -7.80 -2.78
C THR A 38 10.48 -7.12 -1.69
N THR A 39 10.93 -5.93 -1.29
CA THR A 39 10.18 -5.02 -0.43
C THR A 39 8.80 -4.85 -1.04
N LYS A 40 7.78 -5.33 -0.34
CA LYS A 40 6.40 -5.25 -0.81
C LYS A 40 5.99 -3.78 -0.86
N PRO A 41 5.40 -3.28 -1.95
CA PRO A 41 5.03 -1.88 -2.03
C PRO A 41 3.94 -1.53 -1.01
N ASP A 42 4.12 -0.40 -0.33
CA ASP A 42 3.16 0.12 0.63
C ASP A 42 2.35 1.27 0.00
N ALA A 43 1.05 1.06 -0.15
CA ALA A 43 0.12 2.03 -0.71
C ALA A 43 -0.50 2.99 0.34
N SER A 44 -0.06 2.93 1.60
CA SER A 44 -0.62 3.74 2.69
C SER A 44 -0.54 5.27 2.46
N ASN A 45 0.38 5.74 1.61
CA ASN A 45 0.50 7.15 1.23
C ASN A 45 0.34 7.37 -0.27
N ALA A 46 -0.28 6.41 -0.96
CA ALA A 46 -0.53 6.49 -2.39
C ALA A 46 -1.64 7.48 -2.73
N SER A 47 -1.63 7.95 -3.98
CA SER A 47 -2.76 8.67 -4.58
C SER A 47 -3.42 7.78 -5.64
N PHE A 48 -4.74 7.72 -5.63
CA PHE A 48 -5.55 6.95 -6.57
C PHE A 48 -6.56 7.85 -7.27
N GLU A 49 -6.83 7.58 -8.56
CA GLU A 49 -7.80 8.34 -9.34
C GLU A 49 -9.21 7.74 -9.16
N PHE A 50 -10.10 8.50 -8.53
CA PHE A 50 -11.53 8.22 -8.43
C PHE A 50 -12.30 9.04 -9.48
N GLU A 51 -13.60 8.79 -9.64
CA GLU A 51 -14.44 9.54 -10.58
C GLU A 51 -14.56 11.03 -10.20
N ASP A 52 -14.55 11.33 -8.90
CA ASP A 52 -14.58 12.68 -8.34
C ASP A 52 -13.20 13.34 -8.26
N GLY A 53 -12.14 12.62 -8.67
CA GLY A 53 -10.79 13.13 -8.81
C GLY A 53 -9.74 12.34 -8.03
N LEU A 54 -8.56 12.94 -7.88
CA LEU A 54 -7.41 12.30 -7.25
C LEU A 54 -7.52 12.32 -5.72
N ILE A 55 -7.61 11.14 -5.10
CA ILE A 55 -7.60 10.99 -3.64
C ILE A 55 -6.22 10.57 -3.17
N LYS A 56 -5.60 11.41 -2.32
CA LYS A 56 -4.34 11.11 -1.65
C LYS A 56 -4.58 10.54 -0.26
N LEU A 57 -4.06 9.34 -0.01
CA LEU A 57 -4.07 8.74 1.31
C LEU A 57 -2.93 9.26 2.19
N THR A 58 -3.19 9.32 3.48
CA THR A 58 -2.19 9.52 4.53
C THR A 58 -2.36 8.41 5.55
N LYS A 59 -1.36 7.55 5.69
CA LYS A 59 -1.42 6.35 6.57
C LYS A 59 -2.66 5.47 6.30
N GLY A 60 -3.03 5.30 5.04
CA GLY A 60 -4.11 4.45 4.58
C GLY A 60 -5.50 5.09 4.60
N LYS A 61 -5.61 6.39 4.91
CA LYS A 61 -6.90 7.07 5.01
C LYS A 61 -6.92 8.43 4.30
N ASN A 62 -8.10 8.85 3.88
CA ASN A 62 -8.40 10.21 3.44
C ASN A 62 -9.79 10.58 3.96
N GLU A 63 -9.95 11.83 4.40
CA GLU A 63 -11.24 12.39 4.82
C GLU A 63 -11.42 13.75 4.13
N GLN A 64 -12.59 13.97 3.54
CA GLN A 64 -12.95 15.22 2.87
C GLN A 64 -14.43 15.54 3.08
N GLU A 65 -14.78 16.82 3.18
CA GLU A 65 -16.19 17.22 3.19
C GLU A 65 -16.85 16.86 1.86
N VAL A 66 -18.08 16.34 1.91
CA VAL A 66 -18.83 15.93 0.69
C VAL A 66 -19.19 17.12 -0.21
N ALA A 67 -19.21 18.32 0.36
CA ALA A 67 -19.40 19.59 -0.30
C ALA A 67 -18.82 20.69 0.59
N PRO A 68 -18.41 21.86 0.05
CA PRO A 68 -17.86 22.94 0.85
C PRO A 68 -18.79 23.38 1.99
N GLY A 69 -18.33 23.28 3.24
CA GLY A 69 -19.09 23.62 4.43
C GLY A 69 -20.08 22.53 4.89
N SER A 70 -19.99 21.32 4.35
CA SER A 70 -20.85 20.21 4.75
C SER A 70 -20.44 19.66 6.12
N ALA A 71 -21.44 19.28 6.92
CA ALA A 71 -21.22 18.50 8.15
C ALA A 71 -20.94 17.01 7.85
N MET A 72 -21.21 16.55 6.63
CA MET A 72 -20.92 15.19 6.19
C MET A 72 -19.50 15.09 5.63
N VAL A 73 -18.77 14.07 6.06
CA VAL A 73 -17.41 13.78 5.65
C VAL A 73 -17.40 12.44 4.91
N GLN A 74 -16.81 12.43 3.72
CA GLN A 74 -16.47 11.23 2.98
C GLN A 74 -15.12 10.71 3.47
N GLU A 75 -15.11 9.50 4.03
CA GLU A 75 -13.90 8.79 4.40
C GLU A 75 -13.57 7.77 3.29
N THR A 76 -12.30 7.73 2.89
CA THR A 76 -11.74 6.68 2.02
C THR A 76 -10.64 5.94 2.77
N VAL A 77 -10.75 4.63 2.87
CA VAL A 77 -9.84 3.76 3.64
C VAL A 77 -9.23 2.68 2.74
N LEU A 78 -7.91 2.55 2.79
CA LEU A 78 -7.18 1.41 2.26
C LEU A 78 -7.30 0.24 3.25
N THR A 79 -7.87 -0.87 2.80
CA THR A 79 -8.07 -2.06 3.63
C THR A 79 -6.83 -2.95 3.67
N ASP A 80 -6.84 -3.94 4.58
CA ASP A 80 -5.84 -5.01 4.61
C ASP A 80 -6.06 -6.07 3.53
N LEU A 81 -7.19 -6.04 2.81
CA LEU A 81 -7.46 -6.95 1.70
C LEU A 81 -6.66 -6.50 0.47
N LYS A 82 -5.44 -7.02 0.38
CA LYS A 82 -4.48 -6.72 -0.69
C LYS A 82 -3.71 -7.97 -1.13
N SER A 83 -3.23 -7.95 -2.36
CA SER A 83 -2.36 -8.98 -2.91
C SER A 83 -1.25 -8.35 -3.73
N TYR A 84 -0.15 -9.08 -3.84
CA TYR A 84 1.06 -8.64 -4.54
C TYR A 84 1.35 -9.52 -5.75
N GLY A 85 1.95 -8.92 -6.77
CA GLY A 85 2.38 -9.60 -7.99
C GLY A 85 2.76 -8.58 -9.06
N ASP A 86 3.37 -9.03 -10.14
CA ASP A 86 3.69 -8.16 -11.28
C ASP A 86 2.42 -7.89 -12.10
N LEU A 87 1.98 -6.63 -12.15
CA LEU A 87 0.79 -6.17 -12.87
C LEU A 87 1.13 -5.48 -14.19
N ASN A 88 2.33 -4.90 -14.31
CA ASN A 88 2.74 -4.13 -15.49
C ASN A 88 3.77 -4.84 -16.39
N GLY A 89 4.24 -6.03 -15.98
CA GLY A 89 5.21 -6.84 -16.71
C GLY A 89 6.66 -6.39 -16.56
N ASP A 90 6.99 -5.55 -15.57
CA ASP A 90 8.34 -5.04 -15.35
C ASP A 90 9.22 -5.92 -14.43
N ASN A 91 8.70 -7.10 -14.05
CA ASN A 91 9.30 -8.04 -13.11
C ASN A 91 9.54 -7.46 -11.70
N LYS A 92 8.89 -6.34 -11.34
CA LYS A 92 8.85 -5.85 -9.97
C LYS A 92 7.50 -6.19 -9.35
N GLN A 93 7.49 -6.16 -8.02
CA GLN A 93 6.30 -6.51 -7.27
C GLN A 93 5.38 -5.30 -7.15
N ASP A 94 4.17 -5.39 -7.69
CA ASP A 94 3.10 -4.41 -7.50
C ASP A 94 2.15 -4.85 -6.39
N SER A 95 1.21 -3.98 -6.03
CA SER A 95 0.11 -4.29 -5.12
C SER A 95 -1.23 -3.98 -5.77
N ALA A 96 -2.21 -4.84 -5.55
CA ALA A 96 -3.62 -4.55 -5.73
C ALA A 96 -4.30 -4.58 -4.37
N ALA A 97 -5.12 -3.58 -4.07
CA ALA A 97 -5.74 -3.44 -2.75
C ALA A 97 -7.17 -2.91 -2.87
N VAL A 98 -8.02 -3.35 -1.95
CA VAL A 98 -9.38 -2.84 -1.82
C VAL A 98 -9.38 -1.54 -1.03
N LEU A 99 -10.06 -0.54 -1.59
CA LEU A 99 -10.41 0.72 -0.94
C LEU A 99 -11.90 0.75 -0.64
N VAL A 100 -12.26 1.33 0.51
CA VAL A 100 -13.65 1.50 0.94
C VAL A 100 -13.94 2.99 1.08
N GLN A 101 -15.07 3.44 0.56
CA GLN A 101 -15.55 4.81 0.70
C GLN A 101 -16.92 4.84 1.38
N SER A 102 -17.09 5.73 2.35
CA SER A 102 -18.34 5.91 3.10
C SER A 102 -18.52 7.36 3.54
N GLY A 103 -19.72 7.72 4.02
CA GLY A 103 -20.02 9.03 4.60
C GLY A 103 -20.63 10.05 3.65
N GLY A 104 -20.55 9.82 2.32
CA GLY A 104 -21.29 10.57 1.28
C GLY A 104 -22.78 10.27 1.17
N GLY A 105 -23.32 9.37 2.01
CA GLY A 105 -24.68 8.87 1.98
C GLY A 105 -24.85 7.69 2.95
N SER A 106 -25.81 6.81 2.68
CA SER A 106 -26.02 5.56 3.47
C SER A 106 -25.27 4.34 2.93
N GLY A 107 -24.59 4.48 1.79
CA GLY A 107 -23.84 3.41 1.14
C GLY A 107 -22.45 3.21 1.74
N VAL A 108 -21.87 2.05 1.46
CA VAL A 108 -20.46 1.73 1.69
C VAL A 108 -19.93 1.14 0.40
N PHE A 109 -19.12 1.91 -0.32
CA PHE A 109 -18.71 1.59 -1.67
C PHE A 109 -17.32 0.96 -1.67
N PHE A 110 -17.17 -0.14 -2.40
CA PHE A 110 -15.94 -0.91 -2.49
C PHE A 110 -15.31 -0.74 -3.87
N TYR A 111 -14.00 -0.46 -3.86
CA TYR A 111 -13.21 -0.20 -5.05
C TYR A 111 -11.92 -1.02 -5.03
N ILE A 112 -11.44 -1.40 -6.21
CA ILE A 112 -10.12 -2.00 -6.37
C ILE A 112 -9.18 -0.98 -7.01
N GLY A 113 -7.98 -0.83 -6.45
CA GLY A 113 -6.90 -0.01 -7.01
C GLY A 113 -5.60 -0.79 -7.10
N ALA A 114 -4.72 -0.40 -8.03
CA ALA A 114 -3.38 -0.95 -8.16
C ALA A 114 -2.34 0.12 -7.80
N TYR A 115 -1.31 -0.27 -7.05
CA TYR A 115 -0.13 0.54 -6.75
C TYR A 115 1.08 -0.09 -7.41
N VAL A 116 1.51 0.53 -8.49
CA VAL A 116 2.29 -0.10 -9.57
C VAL A 116 3.66 0.55 -9.64
N SER A 117 4.68 -0.28 -9.84
CA SER A 117 6.06 0.13 -10.03
C SER A 117 6.19 1.05 -11.25
N GLY A 118 7.11 2.00 -11.16
CA GLY A 118 7.43 2.91 -12.25
C GLY A 118 8.93 3.10 -12.37
N PRO A 119 9.40 3.88 -13.37
CA PRO A 119 10.81 4.14 -13.56
C PRO A 119 11.46 4.88 -12.37
N VAL A 120 10.71 5.75 -11.71
CA VAL A 120 11.19 6.62 -10.62
C VAL A 120 10.55 6.26 -9.28
N SER A 121 9.24 6.02 -9.26
CA SER A 121 8.48 5.71 -8.05
C SER A 121 7.29 4.83 -8.38
N TYR A 122 6.69 4.26 -7.35
CA TYR A 122 5.36 3.64 -7.48
C TYR A 122 4.29 4.70 -7.72
N LYS A 123 3.24 4.33 -8.45
CA LYS A 123 2.11 5.18 -8.79
C LYS A 123 0.79 4.41 -8.59
N GLY A 124 -0.21 5.06 -8.00
CA GLY A 124 -1.55 4.50 -7.94
C GLY A 124 -2.26 4.63 -9.29
N SER A 125 -3.05 3.62 -9.64
CA SER A 125 -3.93 3.63 -10.81
C SER A 125 -5.21 4.40 -10.53
N ASN A 126 -6.12 4.40 -11.51
CA ASN A 126 -7.53 4.58 -11.20
C ASN A 126 -8.04 3.46 -10.31
N VAL A 127 -9.11 3.76 -9.59
CA VAL A 127 -9.91 2.74 -8.93
C VAL A 127 -11.02 2.24 -9.83
N VAL A 128 -11.50 1.03 -9.57
CA VAL A 128 -12.69 0.45 -10.23
C VAL A 128 -13.70 0.08 -9.15
N PHE A 129 -14.89 0.65 -9.24
CA PHE A 129 -16.01 0.28 -8.37
C PHE A 129 -16.43 -1.17 -8.62
N PHE A 130 -16.66 -1.95 -7.56
CA PHE A 130 -17.08 -3.34 -7.72
C PHE A 130 -18.21 -3.79 -6.79
N GLY A 131 -18.70 -2.94 -5.88
CA GLY A 131 -19.89 -3.26 -5.08
C GLY A 131 -20.26 -2.22 -4.01
N ASP A 132 -21.53 -2.21 -3.60
CA ASP A 132 -22.07 -1.43 -2.48
C ASP A 132 -22.52 -2.39 -1.36
N ARG A 133 -22.02 -2.18 -0.14
CA ARG A 133 -22.34 -2.98 1.07
C ARG A 133 -22.18 -4.48 0.86
N ILE A 134 -21.16 -4.89 0.12
CA ILE A 134 -20.82 -6.29 -0.13
C ILE A 134 -19.94 -6.86 1.00
N GLU A 135 -19.63 -8.16 0.94
CA GLU A 135 -18.66 -8.79 1.84
C GLU A 135 -17.44 -9.32 1.08
N PRO A 136 -16.32 -8.56 1.02
CA PRO A 136 -15.09 -9.03 0.40
C PRO A 136 -14.52 -10.27 1.09
N LYS A 137 -14.03 -11.24 0.32
CA LYS A 137 -13.48 -12.50 0.85
C LYS A 137 -12.00 -12.68 0.55
N SER A 138 -11.59 -12.55 -0.70
CA SER A 138 -10.21 -12.82 -1.10
C SER A 138 -9.79 -11.96 -2.28
N ILE A 139 -8.49 -11.68 -2.36
CA ILE A 139 -7.84 -11.04 -3.51
C ILE A 139 -6.57 -11.81 -3.83
N SER A 140 -6.29 -11.99 -5.11
CA SER A 140 -5.05 -12.57 -5.59
C SER A 140 -4.55 -11.87 -6.85
N VAL A 141 -3.23 -11.84 -7.04
CA VAL A 141 -2.59 -11.38 -8.28
C VAL A 141 -1.81 -12.55 -8.86
N LYS A 142 -2.16 -12.97 -10.08
CA LYS A 142 -1.48 -14.04 -10.81
C LYS A 142 -1.41 -13.68 -12.29
N ASN A 143 -0.23 -13.80 -12.89
CA ASN A 143 0.01 -13.54 -14.32
C ASN A 143 -0.56 -12.19 -14.80
N GLY A 144 -0.33 -11.11 -14.03
CA GLY A 144 -0.86 -9.77 -14.35
C GLY A 144 -2.37 -9.58 -14.15
N VAL A 145 -3.07 -10.59 -13.64
CA VAL A 145 -4.52 -10.54 -13.41
C VAL A 145 -4.82 -10.53 -11.92
N ILE A 146 -5.61 -9.54 -11.50
CA ILE A 146 -6.18 -9.47 -10.16
C ILE A 146 -7.47 -10.27 -10.19
N THR A 147 -7.64 -11.22 -9.27
CA THR A 147 -8.90 -11.93 -9.05
C THR A 147 -9.42 -11.59 -7.67
N LEU A 148 -10.65 -11.11 -7.61
CA LEU A 148 -11.32 -10.65 -6.41
C LEU A 148 -12.57 -11.49 -6.19
N GLU A 149 -12.71 -12.06 -5.00
CA GLU A 149 -13.86 -12.84 -4.58
C GLU A 149 -14.57 -12.13 -3.44
N TYR A 150 -15.90 -12.06 -3.52
CA TYR A 150 -16.74 -11.42 -2.52
C TYR A 150 -18.13 -12.06 -2.51
N LEU A 151 -18.90 -11.81 -1.45
CA LEU A 151 -20.32 -12.10 -1.42
C LEU A 151 -21.09 -10.85 -1.78
N ASP A 152 -22.07 -11.02 -2.66
CA ASP A 152 -23.05 -10.02 -3.05
C ASP A 152 -24.46 -10.51 -2.70
N ARG A 153 -25.43 -9.61 -2.84
CA ARG A 153 -26.86 -9.90 -2.72
C ARG A 153 -27.47 -10.12 -4.10
N LYS A 154 -28.70 -10.64 -4.15
CA LYS A 154 -29.45 -10.61 -5.41
C LYS A 154 -29.81 -9.17 -5.73
N LEU A 155 -29.92 -8.83 -7.01
CA LEU A 155 -30.30 -7.48 -7.44
C LEU A 155 -31.67 -7.02 -6.89
N THR A 156 -32.53 -7.97 -6.52
CA THR A 156 -33.86 -7.70 -5.95
C THR A 156 -33.88 -7.61 -4.42
N ASP A 157 -32.77 -7.95 -3.75
CA ASP A 157 -32.71 -7.95 -2.29
C ASP A 157 -32.49 -6.52 -1.77
N SER A 158 -33.08 -6.21 -0.61
CA SER A 158 -32.75 -4.97 0.11
C SER A 158 -31.29 -5.00 0.58
N TYR A 159 -30.71 -3.81 0.79
CA TYR A 159 -29.37 -3.67 1.35
C TYR A 159 -29.25 -4.11 2.81
N ASP A 160 -30.37 -4.29 3.52
CA ASP A 160 -30.41 -4.84 4.88
C ASP A 160 -30.28 -6.37 4.91
N VAL A 161 -30.34 -7.02 3.74
CA VAL A 161 -30.12 -8.47 3.61
C VAL A 161 -28.62 -8.74 3.51
N GLU A 162 -28.14 -9.71 4.29
CA GLU A 162 -26.75 -10.14 4.27
C GLU A 162 -26.36 -10.71 2.88
N PRO A 163 -25.20 -10.30 2.33
CA PRO A 163 -24.69 -10.85 1.07
C PRO A 163 -24.43 -12.36 1.16
N THR A 164 -24.89 -13.14 0.19
CA THR A 164 -24.75 -14.61 0.18
C THR A 164 -24.32 -15.20 -1.17
N ILE A 165 -24.42 -14.42 -2.25
CA ILE A 165 -24.10 -14.85 -3.60
C ILE A 165 -22.60 -14.68 -3.83
N LYS A 166 -21.88 -15.79 -4.02
CA LYS A 166 -20.45 -15.76 -4.36
C LYS A 166 -20.25 -15.15 -5.74
N THR A 167 -19.43 -14.11 -5.79
CA THR A 167 -19.09 -13.39 -7.01
C THR A 167 -17.59 -13.31 -7.15
N THR A 168 -17.12 -13.44 -8.39
CA THR A 168 -15.72 -13.27 -8.77
C THR A 168 -15.63 -12.21 -9.84
N LYS A 169 -14.74 -11.22 -9.62
CA LYS A 169 -14.36 -10.25 -10.64
C LYS A 169 -12.87 -10.35 -10.93
N LYS A 170 -12.51 -10.09 -12.18
CA LYS A 170 -11.12 -10.07 -12.62
C LYS A 170 -10.76 -8.70 -13.15
N PHE A 171 -9.54 -8.26 -12.90
CA PHE A 171 -9.05 -6.97 -13.37
C PHE A 171 -7.66 -7.13 -13.97
N SER A 172 -7.35 -6.31 -14.96
CA SER A 172 -6.04 -6.24 -15.59
C SER A 172 -5.61 -4.80 -15.72
N LEU A 173 -4.30 -4.55 -15.60
CA LEU A 173 -3.73 -3.23 -15.82
C LEU A 173 -3.32 -3.09 -17.29
N SER A 174 -3.75 -2.01 -17.94
CA SER A 174 -3.36 -1.67 -19.31
C SER A 174 -2.95 -0.20 -19.36
N LYS A 175 -1.69 0.07 -19.70
CA LYS A 175 -1.13 1.44 -19.77
C LYS A 175 -1.35 2.26 -18.49
N GLY A 176 -1.27 1.60 -17.33
CA GLY A 176 -1.50 2.22 -16.02
C GLY A 176 -2.97 2.43 -15.64
N ILE A 177 -3.90 2.00 -16.50
CA ILE A 177 -5.34 2.04 -16.25
C ILE A 177 -5.81 0.64 -15.88
N LEU A 178 -6.47 0.54 -14.73
CA LEU A 178 -7.09 -0.68 -14.25
C LEU A 178 -8.47 -0.84 -14.90
N VAL A 179 -8.72 -2.00 -15.50
CA VAL A 179 -9.99 -2.33 -16.15
C VAL A 179 -10.50 -3.68 -15.69
N GLU A 180 -11.81 -3.85 -15.62
CA GLU A 180 -12.43 -5.17 -15.43
C GLU A 180 -12.16 -6.04 -16.66
N ALA A 181 -11.59 -7.21 -16.44
CA ALA A 181 -11.29 -8.20 -17.47
C ALA A 181 -12.56 -9.00 -17.78
N LYS A 182 -12.84 -9.19 -19.07
CA LYS A 182 -13.95 -10.01 -19.56
C LYS A 182 -13.65 -11.51 -19.48
#